data_AF-A0A7K2Z2E4-F1
#
_entry.id   AF-A0A7K2Z2E4-F1
#
_cell.length_a   1.000
_cell.length_b   1.000
_cell.length_c   1.000
_cell.angle_alpha   90.00
_cell.angle_beta   90.00
_cell.angle_gamma   90.00
#
_symmetry.space_group_name_H-M   'P 1'
#
loop_
_entity.id
_entity.type
_entity.pdbx_description
1 polymer ?
#
loop_
_entity_poly.entity_id
_entity_poly.type
_entity_poly.pdbx_seq_one_letter_code
_entity_poly.pdbx_strand_id
1 'polypeptide(L)' 'MSNSSSAEPDFSPARSIRDARLGEAGRMLADPRQRHRSIASVAHSVGIGNPDVLPRAYRNRYGTTPSEYRHDHAAEAG' A
#
# COMPACT_ATOMS: atom_id res chain seq x y z
N MET A 1 22.90 -36.63 16.68
CA MET A 1 22.66 -35.19 16.94
C MET A 1 21.72 -34.65 15.87
N SER A 2 20.60 -34.06 16.27
CA SER A 2 19.63 -33.42 15.36
C SER A 2 20.16 -32.06 14.90
N ASN A 3 20.17 -31.78 13.60
CA ASN A 3 20.35 -30.43 13.10
C ASN A 3 18.98 -29.89 12.68
N SER A 4 18.26 -29.33 13.65
CA SER A 4 17.08 -28.51 13.41
C SER A 4 17.54 -27.22 12.70
N SER A 5 17.52 -27.22 11.36
CA SER A 5 17.61 -25.96 10.61
C SER A 5 16.25 -25.29 10.66
N SER A 6 16.09 -24.42 11.66
CA SER A 6 14.98 -23.48 11.80
C SER A 6 14.79 -22.70 10.50
N ALA A 7 13.59 -22.78 9.94
CA ALA A 7 13.15 -21.87 8.89
C ALA A 7 13.02 -20.47 9.52
N GLU A 8 14.08 -19.67 9.42
CA GLU A 8 13.97 -18.23 9.63
C GLU A 8 12.95 -17.70 8.62
N PRO A 9 11.85 -17.08 9.07
CA PRO A 9 10.86 -16.57 8.15
C PRO A 9 11.49 -15.52 7.25
N ASP A 10 11.17 -15.56 5.96
CA ASP A 10 11.66 -14.73 4.86
C ASP A 10 11.26 -13.24 4.95
N PHE A 11 11.10 -12.70 6.16
CA PHE A 11 10.79 -11.30 6.43
C PHE A 11 11.99 -10.41 6.07
N SER A 12 12.09 -10.07 4.79
CA SER A 12 12.90 -8.94 4.36
C SER A 12 12.35 -7.66 5.00
N PRO A 13 13.15 -6.89 5.77
CA PRO A 13 12.71 -5.62 6.33
C PRO A 13 12.17 -4.65 5.27
N ALA A 14 12.72 -4.71 4.05
CA ALA A 14 12.27 -3.91 2.92
C ALA A 14 10.85 -4.27 2.45
N ARG A 15 10.44 -5.55 2.59
CA ARG A 15 9.07 -5.98 2.30
C ARG A 15 8.12 -5.46 3.37
N SER A 16 8.47 -5.59 4.65
CA SER A 16 7.66 -5.10 5.77
C SER A 16 7.42 -3.59 5.70
N ILE A 17 8.47 -2.81 5.40
CA ILE A 17 8.34 -1.35 5.22
C ILE A 17 7.43 -1.03 4.04
N ARG A 18 7.57 -1.75 2.93
CA ARG A 18 6.73 -1.53 1.75
C ARG A 18 5.27 -1.81 2.03
N ASP A 19 4.97 -2.92 2.68
CA ASP A 19 3.61 -3.30 3.06
C ASP A 19 3.00 -2.28 4.02
N ALA A 20 3.77 -1.78 4.99
CA ALA A 20 3.32 -0.71 5.89
C ALA A 20 2.98 0.59 5.13
N ARG A 21 3.83 1.00 4.17
CA ARG A 21 3.58 2.19 3.33
C ARG A 21 2.33 2.03 2.46
N LEU A 22 2.11 0.84 1.91
CA LEU A 22 0.92 0.54 1.12
C LEU A 22 -0.35 0.55 1.98
N GLY A 23 -0.30 0.03 3.21
CA GLY A 23 -1.41 0.09 4.15
C GLY A 23 -1.77 1.52 4.52
N GLU A 24 -0.78 2.37 4.77
CA GLU A 24 -1.02 3.79 5.06
C GLU A 24 -1.61 4.53 3.86
N ALA A 25 -1.14 4.24 2.64
CA ALA A 25 -1.74 4.79 1.42
C ALA A 25 -3.23 4.40 1.33
N GLY A 26 -3.58 3.15 1.63
CA GLY A 26 -4.97 2.70 1.66
C GLY A 26 -5.85 3.51 2.62
N ARG A 27 -5.36 3.82 3.82
CA ARG A 27 -6.09 4.66 4.79
C ARG A 27 -6.34 6.07 4.24
N MET A 28 -5.33 6.69 3.63
CA MET A 28 -5.48 8.01 3.02
C MET A 28 -6.45 8.01 1.83
N LEU A 29 -6.51 6.90 1.08
CA LEU A 29 -7.41 6.75 -0.07
C LEU A 29 -8.86 6.54 0.34
N ALA A 30 -9.10 5.84 1.46
CA ALA A 30 -10.44 5.61 2.00
C ALA A 30 -11.00 6.82 2.75
N ASP A 31 -10.16 7.75 3.21
CA ASP A 31 -10.58 8.97 3.92
C ASP A 31 -11.29 9.96 2.98
N PRO A 32 -12.61 10.22 3.16
CA PRO A 32 -13.35 11.16 2.32
C PRO A 32 -12.76 12.58 2.34
N ARG A 33 -12.13 12.99 3.44
CA ARG A 33 -11.52 14.32 3.60
C ARG A 33 -10.30 14.48 2.70
N GLN A 34 -9.70 13.39 2.25
CA GLN A 34 -8.48 13.38 1.43
C GLN A 34 -8.76 13.12 -0.06
N ARG A 35 -10.03 13.04 -0.49
CA ARG A 35 -10.41 12.79 -1.91
C ARG A 35 -9.82 13.78 -2.90
N HIS A 36 -9.60 15.03 -2.48
CA HIS A 36 -8.99 16.07 -3.31
C HIS A 36 -7.50 15.82 -3.62
N ARG A 37 -6.83 14.90 -2.90
CA ARG A 37 -5.43 14.59 -3.13
C ARG A 37 -5.23 13.66 -4.32
N SER A 38 -4.26 14.00 -5.16
CA SER A 38 -3.85 13.13 -6.26
C SER A 38 -3.20 11.84 -5.71
N ILE A 39 -3.22 10.78 -6.52
CA ILE A 39 -2.51 9.52 -6.19
C ILE A 39 -1.01 9.77 -6.01
N ALA A 40 -0.43 10.71 -6.77
CA ALA A 40 0.97 11.12 -6.64
C ALA A 40 1.26 11.75 -5.27
N SER A 41 0.40 12.66 -4.79
CA SER A 41 0.57 13.26 -3.45
C SER A 41 0.46 12.22 -2.33
N VAL A 42 -0.42 11.21 -2.49
CA VAL A 42 -0.50 10.08 -1.55
C VAL A 42 0.79 9.27 -1.57
N ALA A 43 1.33 8.95 -2.77
CA ALA A 43 2.60 8.24 -2.90
C ALA A 43 3.75 8.96 -2.17
N HIS A 44 3.89 10.26 -2.37
CA HIS A 44 4.89 11.06 -1.68
C HIS A 44 4.69 11.08 -0.17
N SER A 45 3.45 11.15 0.30
CA SER A 45 3.12 11.17 1.75
C SER A 45 3.54 9.89 2.46
N VAL A 46 3.48 8.74 1.78
CA VAL A 46 3.91 7.45 2.33
C VAL A 46 5.37 7.11 2.02
N GLY A 47 6.15 8.06 1.51
CA GLY A 47 7.58 7.87 1.23
C GLY A 47 7.89 7.07 -0.04
N ILE A 48 6.97 7.06 -1.01
CA ILE A 48 7.21 6.54 -2.36
C ILE A 48 7.61 7.73 -3.26
N GLY A 49 8.88 7.77 -3.66
CA GLY A 49 9.44 8.90 -4.42
C GLY A 49 9.02 8.95 -5.89
N ASN A 50 8.60 7.83 -6.48
CA ASN A 50 8.08 7.79 -7.83
C ASN A 50 6.59 7.40 -7.81
N PRO A 51 5.68 8.28 -8.26
CA PRO A 51 4.24 8.03 -8.23
C PRO A 51 3.81 6.81 -9.05
N ASP A 52 4.55 6.40 -10.10
CA ASP A 52 4.24 5.20 -10.89
C ASP A 52 4.47 3.89 -10.12
N VAL A 53 5.27 3.94 -9.04
CA VAL A 53 5.56 2.77 -8.20
C VAL A 53 4.36 2.41 -7.33
N LEU A 54 3.61 3.40 -6.85
CA LEU A 54 2.49 3.15 -5.94
C LEU A 54 1.40 2.28 -6.61
N PRO A 55 0.84 2.61 -7.80
CA PRO A 55 -0.16 1.77 -8.44
C PRO A 55 0.29 0.35 -8.72
N ARG A 56 1.54 0.17 -9.16
CA ARG A 56 2.12 -1.16 -9.42
C ARG A 56 2.25 -1.98 -8.14
N ALA A 57 2.81 -1.39 -7.09
CA ALA A 57 3.01 -2.06 -5.81
C ALA A 57 1.69 -2.36 -5.09
N TYR A 58 0.73 -1.42 -5.14
CA TYR A 58 -0.59 -1.57 -4.54
C TYR A 58 -1.37 -2.70 -5.23
N ARG A 59 -1.38 -2.74 -6.57
CA ARG A 59 -2.00 -3.83 -7.32
C ARG A 59 -1.36 -5.18 -7.05
N ASN A 60 -0.04 -5.23 -6.96
CA ASN A 60 0.66 -6.47 -6.63
C ASN A 60 0.32 -6.99 -5.22
N ARG A 61 -0.01 -6.09 -4.28
CA ARG A 61 -0.30 -6.45 -2.88
C ARG A 61 -1.78 -6.73 -2.60
N TYR A 62 -2.68 -5.97 -3.21
CA TYR A 62 -4.12 -5.95 -2.93
C TYR A 62 -5.00 -6.33 -4.12
N GLY A 63 -4.43 -6.52 -5.31
CA GLY A 63 -5.18 -6.90 -6.52
C GLY A 63 -5.92 -5.75 -7.22
N THR A 64 -5.96 -4.55 -6.64
CA THR A 64 -6.65 -3.36 -7.18
C THR A 64 -5.71 -2.17 -7.32
N THR A 65 -6.06 -1.15 -8.09
CA THR A 65 -5.32 0.11 -8.12
C THR A 65 -5.75 1.08 -7.00
N PRO A 66 -4.88 2.01 -6.60
CA PRO A 66 -5.25 3.08 -5.65
C PRO A 66 -6.48 3.89 -6.06
N SER A 67 -6.69 4.07 -7.37
CA SER A 67 -7.80 4.84 -7.91
C SER A 67 -9.12 4.07 -7.83
N GLU A 68 -9.11 2.79 -8.17
CA GLU A 68 -10.28 1.90 -8.02
C GLU A 68 -10.65 1.75 -6.55
N TYR A 69 -9.68 1.43 -5.68
CA TYR A 69 -9.91 1.35 -4.23
C TYR A 69 -10.55 2.63 -3.67
N ARG A 70 -10.07 3.80 -4.10
CA ARG A 70 -10.67 5.09 -3.72
C ARG A 70 -12.09 5.23 -4.24
N HIS A 71 -12.35 4.84 -5.49
CA HIS A 71 -13.68 4.93 -6.10
C HIS A 71 -14.69 4.04 -5.35
N ASP A 72 -14.30 2.82 -5.00
CA ASP A 72 -15.16 1.86 -4.31
C ASP A 72 -15.53 2.36 -2.91
N HIS A 73 -14.53 2.79 -2.13
CA HIS A 73 -14.77 3.44 -0.84
C HIS A 73 -15.50 4.79 -0.97
N ALA A 74 -15.42 5.41 -2.14
CA ALA A 74 -16.13 6.65 -2.39
C ALA A 74 -17.64 6.44 -2.57
N ALA A 75 -18.02 5.32 -3.19
CA ALA A 75 -19.39 4.92 -3.43
C ALA A 75 -20.10 4.42 -2.17
N GLU A 76 -19.39 3.77 -1.24
CA GLU A 76 -19.99 3.30 0.02
C GLU A 76 -20.35 4.41 1.03
N ALA A 77 -19.83 5.62 0.83
CA ALA A 77 -20.04 6.74 1.74
C ALA A 77 -21.15 7.71 1.31
N GLY A 78 -21.90 7.39 0.23
CA GLY A 78 -23.01 8.20 -0.30
C GLY A 78 -24.30 7.40 -0.35
#